data_AF-A0A1C6AM85-F1
#
_entry.id   AF-A0A1C6AM85-F1
#
_cell.length_a   1.000
_cell.length_b   1.000
_cell.length_c   1.000
_cell.angle_alpha   90.00
_cell.angle_beta   90.00
_cell.angle_gamma   90.00
#
_symmetry.space_group_name_H-M   'P 1'
#
loop_
_entity.id
_entity.type
_entity.pdbx_description
1 polymer ?
#
loop_
_entity_poly.entity_id
_entity_poly.type
_entity_poly.pdbx_seq_one_letter_code
_entity_poly.pdbx_strand_id
1 'polypeptide(L)'
;MTMKRLRKLLPMLMLCLILAACGGGGGAEITPAADVTAAQAAQAVWNSQPDREGLEALEGDGLSGHLADFCGLEDWEEGAVYAASGVDAREITVVLLPDEDAAQAAGERLEAYRQSRQGDFFGYAPEEAERLDKAAVLTAGRFAALLVCEDMDAARSAFEAALAGEPVFAPVHTQTPDPAPSPSEPPEPTRTLPEPASPPSPSPDPEPTPAGVLNPDLDVSGFVPYVQPNASVMELYDTSAIQRAWESGDDSGLSDKDREILERCREVLGEVLTEGMSAYEMELAVHDWLVEWGSYDRTVYDNLNHSGRTGYRDPWGMLVGGYGNCLGYSSTFQLLMDLSGVECITVVGAAFGSREDHAWNMVKLDGEWYCVDVTWDDPTGAARNGRHHRYFNVTSAYLRETDHQWDYRNVPEATAAAYAWKAD
;
A
#
# COMPACT_ATOMS: atom_id res chain seq x y z
N MET A 1 12.05 56.75 -45.13
CA MET A 1 11.05 55.85 -45.75
C MET A 1 11.71 54.51 -46.06
N THR A 2 11.85 53.66 -45.05
CA THR A 2 11.12 52.38 -44.90
C THR A 2 11.50 51.30 -45.91
N MET A 3 12.58 50.57 -45.60
CA MET A 3 12.89 49.26 -46.19
C MET A 3 11.97 48.20 -45.57
N LYS A 4 11.28 47.43 -46.42
CA LYS A 4 10.48 46.25 -46.06
C LYS A 4 11.40 45.16 -45.48
N ARG A 5 11.20 44.77 -44.22
CA ARG A 5 11.83 43.59 -43.62
C ARG A 5 10.97 42.35 -43.90
N LEU A 6 11.61 41.36 -44.49
CA LEU A 6 11.11 40.02 -44.78
C LEU A 6 11.01 39.22 -43.47
N ARG A 7 9.82 38.72 -43.14
CA ARG A 7 9.60 37.75 -42.05
C ARG A 7 10.26 36.43 -42.43
N LYS A 8 11.23 35.96 -41.66
CA LYS A 8 11.62 34.55 -41.59
C LYS A 8 11.11 34.01 -40.26
N LEU A 9 10.20 33.03 -40.34
CA LEU A 9 9.82 32.18 -39.21
C LEU A 9 10.99 31.28 -38.84
N LEU A 10 11.31 31.22 -37.56
CA LEU A 10 12.22 30.26 -36.94
C LEU A 10 11.33 29.31 -36.12
N PRO A 11 11.34 27.98 -36.35
CA PRO A 11 10.61 27.08 -35.48
C PRO A 11 11.38 26.92 -34.16
N MET A 12 10.67 27.14 -33.06
CA MET A 12 11.13 26.95 -31.70
C MET A 12 11.17 25.43 -31.44
N LEU A 13 12.38 24.89 -31.35
CA LEU A 13 12.62 23.49 -31.02
C LEU A 13 12.29 23.31 -29.54
N MET A 14 11.15 22.68 -29.25
CA MET A 14 10.73 22.28 -27.91
C MET A 14 11.59 21.07 -27.51
N LEU A 15 12.53 21.31 -26.59
CA LEU A 15 13.41 20.29 -26.04
C LEU A 15 12.61 19.49 -25.00
N CYS A 16 11.96 18.41 -25.44
CA CYS A 16 11.40 17.42 -24.52
C CYS A 16 12.55 16.66 -23.86
N LEU A 17 12.78 16.91 -22.57
CA LEU A 17 13.57 16.03 -21.71
C LEU A 17 12.77 14.74 -21.51
N ILE A 18 13.22 13.67 -22.18
CA ILE A 18 12.80 12.30 -21.88
C ILE A 18 13.57 11.87 -20.63
N LEU A 19 12.87 11.72 -19.51
CA LEU A 19 13.39 11.01 -18.34
C LEU A 19 13.24 9.52 -18.61
N ALA A 20 14.34 8.88 -18.96
CA ALA A 20 14.47 7.43 -18.91
C ALA A 20 14.49 6.99 -17.44
N ALA A 21 13.46 6.26 -17.01
CA ALA A 21 13.51 5.46 -15.80
C ALA A 21 14.24 4.15 -16.14
N CYS A 22 15.33 3.88 -15.42
CA CYS A 22 16.16 2.70 -15.60
C CYS A 22 15.52 1.48 -14.92
N GLY A 23 15.19 0.48 -15.73
CA GLY A 23 15.00 -0.93 -15.36
C GLY A 23 15.33 -1.75 -16.61
N GLY A 24 16.48 -2.43 -16.63
CA GLY A 24 17.14 -2.87 -17.85
C GLY A 24 16.40 -3.96 -18.64
N GLY A 25 16.28 -3.71 -19.94
CA GLY A 25 15.82 -4.65 -20.95
C GLY A 25 15.42 -3.88 -22.19
N GLY A 26 16.32 -3.78 -23.18
CA GLY A 26 16.03 -3.09 -24.44
C GLY A 26 14.96 -3.85 -25.23
N GLY A 27 13.70 -3.50 -25.03
CA GLY A 27 12.59 -3.96 -25.86
C GLY A 27 12.65 -3.25 -27.21
N ALA A 28 12.72 -4.01 -28.30
CA ALA A 28 12.43 -3.48 -29.62
C ALA A 28 10.98 -2.96 -29.62
N GLU A 29 10.69 -1.86 -30.32
CA GLU A 29 9.30 -1.44 -30.57
C GLU A 29 8.57 -2.57 -31.31
N ILE A 30 7.69 -3.28 -30.60
CA ILE A 30 6.89 -4.35 -31.16
C ILE A 30 5.69 -3.72 -31.83
N THR A 31 5.55 -3.93 -33.15
CA THR A 31 4.36 -3.56 -33.90
C THR A 31 3.41 -4.76 -33.94
N PRO A 32 2.24 -4.71 -33.29
CA PRO A 32 1.30 -5.83 -33.31
C PRO A 32 0.79 -6.13 -34.73
N ALA A 33 0.61 -7.41 -35.04
CA ALA A 33 -0.01 -7.86 -36.27
C ALA A 33 -1.51 -7.52 -36.27
N ALA A 34 -2.04 -7.16 -37.44
CA ALA A 34 -3.33 -6.48 -37.60
C ALA A 34 -4.58 -7.25 -37.10
N ASP A 35 -4.47 -8.57 -36.91
CA ASP A 35 -5.62 -9.46 -36.60
C ASP A 35 -5.41 -10.26 -35.30
N VAL A 36 -4.44 -9.89 -34.46
CA VAL A 36 -4.22 -10.56 -33.17
C VAL A 36 -5.29 -10.08 -32.18
N THR A 37 -5.94 -11.03 -31.51
CA THR A 37 -6.94 -10.76 -30.46
C THR A 37 -6.32 -10.80 -29.07
N ALA A 38 -6.95 -10.13 -28.11
CA ALA A 38 -6.52 -10.20 -26.70
C ALA A 38 -6.55 -11.65 -26.18
N ALA A 39 -7.54 -12.43 -26.60
CA ALA A 39 -7.67 -13.84 -26.27
C ALA A 39 -6.52 -14.70 -26.81
N GLN A 40 -6.08 -14.47 -28.04
CA GLN A 40 -4.92 -15.19 -28.61
C GLN A 40 -3.63 -14.86 -27.87
N ALA A 41 -3.40 -13.60 -27.53
CA ALA A 41 -2.22 -13.18 -26.78
C ALA A 41 -2.22 -13.76 -25.36
N ALA A 42 -3.33 -13.66 -24.63
CA ALA A 42 -3.45 -14.25 -23.28
C ALA A 42 -3.30 -15.78 -23.31
N GLN A 43 -3.90 -16.45 -24.29
CA GLN A 43 -3.80 -17.90 -24.46
C GLN A 43 -2.38 -18.36 -24.79
N ALA A 44 -1.61 -17.56 -25.55
CA ALA A 44 -0.21 -17.82 -25.84
C ALA A 44 0.65 -17.81 -24.56
N VAL A 45 0.45 -16.80 -23.72
CA VAL A 45 1.11 -16.72 -22.41
C VAL A 45 0.70 -17.90 -21.53
N TRP A 46 -0.60 -18.21 -21.44
CA TRP A 46 -1.08 -19.35 -20.66
C TRP A 46 -0.43 -20.67 -21.11
N ASN A 47 -0.27 -20.88 -22.41
CA ASN A 47 0.35 -22.09 -22.97
C ASN A 47 1.87 -22.18 -22.74
N SER A 48 2.54 -21.06 -22.43
CA SER A 48 3.97 -21.07 -22.12
C SER A 48 4.26 -21.47 -20.67
N GLN A 49 3.25 -21.46 -19.81
CA GLN A 49 3.42 -21.73 -18.38
C GLN A 49 3.40 -23.24 -18.04
N PRO A 50 4.30 -23.70 -17.14
CA PRO A 50 4.34 -25.09 -16.69
C PRO A 50 3.20 -25.44 -15.72
N ASP A 51 2.67 -24.47 -14.98
CA ASP A 51 1.81 -24.63 -13.80
C ASP A 51 0.38 -24.09 -14.01
N ARG A 52 -0.32 -24.58 -15.04
CA ARG A 52 -1.63 -24.01 -15.45
C ARG A 52 -2.84 -24.40 -14.58
N GLU A 53 -2.65 -25.27 -13.59
CA GLU A 53 -3.74 -25.77 -12.75
C GLU A 53 -4.26 -24.65 -11.82
N GLY A 54 -5.58 -24.49 -11.77
CA GLY A 54 -6.25 -23.47 -10.96
C GLY A 54 -6.34 -22.08 -11.61
N LEU A 55 -5.76 -21.87 -12.79
CA LEU A 55 -5.87 -20.62 -13.55
C LEU A 55 -7.04 -20.69 -14.53
N GLU A 56 -8.16 -20.08 -14.18
CA GLU A 56 -9.42 -20.18 -14.93
C GLU A 56 -9.66 -18.93 -15.78
N ALA A 57 -10.22 -19.13 -16.98
CA ALA A 57 -10.62 -18.03 -17.85
C ALA A 57 -11.90 -17.36 -17.29
N LEU A 58 -11.87 -16.05 -17.14
CA LEU A 58 -13.07 -15.29 -16.78
C LEU A 58 -13.91 -15.02 -18.04
N GLU A 59 -15.23 -15.14 -17.92
CA GLU A 59 -16.18 -14.92 -19.02
C GLU A 59 -17.33 -14.02 -18.57
N GLY A 60 -17.96 -13.34 -19.53
CA GLY A 60 -19.16 -12.53 -19.32
C GLY A 60 -18.99 -11.49 -18.19
N ASP A 61 -19.94 -11.48 -17.26
CA ASP A 61 -19.98 -10.54 -16.14
C ASP A 61 -18.75 -10.65 -15.22
N GLY A 62 -18.16 -11.85 -15.11
CA GLY A 62 -16.94 -12.06 -14.31
C GLY A 62 -15.72 -11.38 -14.92
N LEU A 63 -15.60 -11.40 -16.26
CA LEU A 63 -14.54 -10.70 -16.98
C LEU A 63 -14.71 -9.18 -16.88
N SER A 64 -15.91 -8.66 -17.18
CA SER A 64 -16.16 -7.23 -17.14
C SER A 64 -16.06 -6.67 -15.73
N GLY A 65 -16.57 -7.40 -14.73
CA GLY A 65 -16.45 -7.03 -13.33
C GLY A 65 -15.00 -7.01 -12.88
N HIS A 66 -14.18 -8.01 -13.25
CA HIS A 66 -12.78 -8.03 -12.87
C HIS A 66 -12.00 -6.83 -13.44
N LEU A 67 -12.17 -6.57 -14.74
CA LEU A 67 -11.49 -5.46 -15.41
C LEU A 67 -11.93 -4.10 -14.86
N ALA A 68 -13.21 -3.91 -14.57
CA ALA A 68 -13.71 -2.65 -14.04
C ALA A 68 -13.37 -2.47 -12.55
N ASP A 69 -13.75 -3.43 -11.70
CA ASP A 69 -13.73 -3.29 -10.25
C ASP A 69 -12.32 -3.41 -9.66
N PHE A 70 -11.46 -4.24 -10.26
CA PHE A 70 -10.10 -4.48 -9.77
C PHE A 70 -9.04 -3.75 -10.61
N CYS A 71 -9.11 -3.87 -11.94
CA CYS A 71 -8.12 -3.24 -12.82
C CYS A 71 -8.43 -1.77 -13.13
N GLY A 72 -9.63 -1.27 -12.83
CA GLY A 72 -10.04 0.11 -13.15
C GLY A 72 -10.19 0.40 -14.64
N LEU A 73 -10.48 -0.64 -15.45
CA LEU A 73 -10.57 -0.61 -16.91
C LEU A 73 -12.04 -0.76 -17.36
N GLU A 74 -12.65 0.36 -17.76
CA GLU A 74 -14.04 0.41 -18.22
C GLU A 74 -14.17 0.46 -19.75
N ASP A 75 -13.19 1.07 -20.43
CA ASP A 75 -13.20 1.31 -21.87
C ASP A 75 -12.16 0.43 -22.60
N TRP A 76 -12.59 -0.75 -23.07
CA TRP A 76 -11.75 -1.68 -23.83
C TRP A 76 -12.53 -2.32 -25.01
N GLU A 77 -11.82 -2.73 -26.06
CA GLU A 77 -12.42 -3.38 -27.23
C GLU A 77 -12.49 -4.90 -27.08
N GLU A 78 -11.40 -5.50 -26.58
CA GLU A 78 -11.33 -6.92 -26.25
C GLU A 78 -10.54 -7.12 -24.95
N GLY A 79 -10.94 -8.11 -24.16
CA GLY A 79 -10.26 -8.47 -22.91
C GLY A 79 -10.21 -9.98 -22.74
N ALA A 80 -9.12 -10.47 -22.17
CA ALA A 80 -8.96 -11.85 -21.77
C ALA A 80 -8.21 -11.91 -20.44
N VAL A 81 -8.82 -12.56 -19.45
CA VAL A 81 -8.27 -12.72 -18.10
C VAL A 81 -8.26 -14.20 -17.76
N TYR A 82 -7.09 -14.72 -17.38
CA TYR A 82 -6.96 -15.98 -16.67
C TYR A 82 -6.52 -15.67 -15.24
N ALA A 83 -7.32 -16.01 -14.24
CA ALA A 83 -7.03 -15.68 -12.85
C ALA A 83 -7.13 -16.92 -11.97
N ALA A 84 -6.22 -17.02 -11.00
CA ALA A 84 -6.33 -18.02 -9.95
C ALA A 84 -7.33 -17.53 -8.89
N SER A 85 -7.87 -18.47 -8.12
CA SER A 85 -8.82 -18.16 -7.04
C SER A 85 -8.18 -18.32 -5.66
N GLY A 86 -8.79 -17.70 -4.64
CA GLY A 86 -8.30 -17.77 -3.27
C GLY A 86 -7.03 -16.94 -3.08
N VAL A 87 -5.99 -17.55 -2.51
CA VAL A 87 -4.76 -16.88 -2.08
C VAL A 87 -3.66 -16.84 -3.15
N ASP A 88 -3.98 -17.26 -4.37
CA ASP A 88 -3.03 -17.37 -5.46
C ASP A 88 -3.03 -16.09 -6.30
N ALA A 89 -1.86 -15.45 -6.42
CA ALA A 89 -1.69 -14.20 -7.15
C ALA A 89 -1.62 -14.38 -8.66
N ARG A 90 -1.48 -15.61 -9.18
CA ARG A 90 -1.29 -15.85 -10.61
C ARG A 90 -2.47 -15.30 -11.42
N GLU A 91 -2.12 -14.53 -12.44
CA GLU A 91 -3.06 -13.81 -13.29
C GLU A 91 -2.40 -13.50 -14.64
N ILE A 92 -3.15 -13.66 -15.72
CA ILE A 92 -2.79 -13.23 -17.07
C ILE A 92 -3.94 -12.37 -17.55
N THR A 93 -3.73 -11.06 -17.57
CA THR A 93 -4.71 -10.08 -18.07
C THR A 93 -4.14 -9.45 -19.32
N VAL A 94 -4.89 -9.52 -20.42
CA VAL A 94 -4.56 -8.85 -21.69
C VAL A 94 -5.78 -8.11 -22.20
N VAL A 95 -5.61 -6.85 -22.55
CA VAL A 95 -6.66 -5.98 -23.10
C VAL A 95 -6.21 -5.29 -24.38
N LEU A 96 -7.13 -5.16 -25.32
CA LEU A 96 -7.00 -4.36 -26.54
C LEU A 96 -7.81 -3.08 -26.39
N LEU A 97 -7.18 -1.93 -26.62
CA LEU A 97 -7.74 -0.60 -26.37
C LEU A 97 -7.98 0.18 -27.67
N PRO A 98 -8.82 1.24 -27.66
CA PRO A 98 -9.13 2.02 -28.87
C PRO A 98 -7.91 2.62 -29.58
N ASP A 99 -6.89 3.01 -28.84
CA ASP A 99 -5.65 3.59 -29.34
C ASP A 99 -4.47 3.35 -28.38
N GLU A 100 -3.26 3.79 -28.78
CA GLU A 100 -2.03 3.60 -28.00
C GLU A 100 -2.00 4.44 -26.71
N ASP A 101 -2.64 5.61 -26.70
CA ASP A 101 -2.72 6.47 -25.50
C ASP A 101 -3.59 5.78 -24.44
N ALA A 102 -4.73 5.21 -24.86
CA ALA A 102 -5.59 4.40 -24.00
C ALA A 102 -4.86 3.13 -23.50
N ALA A 103 -4.05 2.48 -24.33
CA ALA A 103 -3.23 1.34 -23.92
C ALA A 103 -2.17 1.73 -22.88
N GLN A 104 -1.52 2.88 -23.05
CA GLN A 104 -0.56 3.38 -22.06
C GLN A 104 -1.23 3.70 -20.73
N ALA A 105 -2.39 4.36 -20.75
CA ALA A 105 -3.18 4.64 -19.55
C ALA A 105 -3.68 3.35 -18.88
N ALA A 106 -4.05 2.33 -19.66
CA ALA A 106 -4.41 1.01 -19.15
C ALA A 106 -3.21 0.32 -18.49
N GLY A 107 -2.01 0.44 -19.06
CA GLY A 107 -0.77 -0.04 -18.44
C GLY A 107 -0.52 0.59 -17.06
N GLU A 108 -0.68 1.91 -16.93
CA GLU A 108 -0.54 2.58 -15.63
C GLU A 108 -1.54 2.06 -14.58
N ARG A 109 -2.78 1.78 -14.98
CA ARG A 109 -3.82 1.23 -14.09
C ARG A 109 -3.52 -0.22 -13.70
N LEU A 110 -3.09 -1.04 -14.64
CA LEU A 110 -2.67 -2.42 -14.38
C LEU A 110 -1.46 -2.47 -13.44
N GLU A 111 -0.52 -1.53 -13.57
CA GLU A 111 0.63 -1.44 -12.66
C GLU A 111 0.20 -1.00 -11.26
N ALA A 112 -0.73 -0.04 -11.15
CA ALA A 112 -1.31 0.33 -9.87
C ALA A 112 -2.06 -0.83 -9.20
N TYR A 113 -2.79 -1.63 -9.99
CA TYR A 113 -3.47 -2.85 -9.53
C TYR A 113 -2.47 -3.92 -9.07
N ARG A 114 -1.40 -4.19 -9.84
CA ARG A 114 -0.31 -5.11 -9.45
C ARG A 114 0.30 -4.72 -8.11
N GLN A 115 0.60 -3.44 -7.93
CA GLN A 115 1.18 -2.90 -6.69
C GLN A 115 0.20 -3.00 -5.51
N SER A 116 -1.09 -2.70 -5.73
CA SER A 116 -2.13 -2.88 -4.71
C SER A 116 -2.19 -4.32 -4.24
N ARG A 117 -2.27 -5.28 -5.19
CA ARG A 117 -2.28 -6.70 -4.85
C ARG A 117 -1.01 -7.15 -4.17
N GLN A 118 0.15 -6.62 -4.57
CA GLN A 118 1.42 -6.95 -3.92
C GLN A 118 1.36 -6.54 -2.44
N GLY A 119 0.79 -5.37 -2.14
CA GLY A 119 0.51 -4.91 -0.80
C GLY A 119 -0.47 -5.81 -0.04
N ASP A 120 -1.57 -6.24 -0.68
CA ASP A 120 -2.56 -7.13 -0.06
C ASP A 120 -1.99 -8.50 0.34
N PHE A 121 -1.01 -8.99 -0.43
CA PHE A 121 -0.30 -10.24 -0.12
C PHE A 121 0.92 -10.05 0.77
N PHE A 122 1.41 -8.82 0.91
CA PHE A 122 2.51 -8.51 1.80
C PHE A 122 2.05 -8.89 3.21
N GLY A 123 2.95 -9.57 3.94
CA GLY A 123 2.60 -10.09 5.25
C GLY A 123 1.80 -11.38 5.13
N TYR A 124 0.65 -11.42 4.43
CA TYR A 124 -0.29 -12.53 4.36
C TYR A 124 0.18 -13.79 3.59
N ALA A 125 0.74 -13.60 2.40
CA ALA A 125 1.30 -14.65 1.55
C ALA A 125 2.58 -14.11 0.87
N PRO A 126 3.73 -14.14 1.56
CA PRO A 126 4.96 -13.46 1.12
C PRO A 126 5.47 -13.96 -0.24
N GLU A 127 5.28 -15.25 -0.53
CA GLU A 127 5.63 -15.86 -1.81
C GLU A 127 4.79 -15.29 -2.97
N GLU A 128 3.54 -14.90 -2.69
CA GLU A 128 2.62 -14.27 -3.65
C GLU A 128 2.95 -12.79 -3.84
N ALA A 129 3.33 -12.09 -2.77
CA ALA A 129 3.85 -10.73 -2.85
C ALA A 129 5.17 -10.68 -3.66
N GLU A 130 6.09 -11.63 -3.44
CA GLU A 130 7.32 -11.76 -4.24
C GLU A 130 7.01 -12.13 -5.69
N ARG A 131 5.97 -12.95 -5.93
CA ARG A 131 5.51 -13.25 -7.30
C ARG A 131 5.00 -11.99 -7.99
N LEU A 132 4.24 -11.16 -7.31
CA LEU A 132 3.77 -9.88 -7.83
C LEU A 132 4.91 -8.87 -8.02
N ASP A 133 5.94 -8.89 -7.17
CA ASP A 133 7.16 -8.09 -7.36
C ASP A 133 7.87 -8.42 -8.69
N LYS A 134 7.89 -9.71 -9.06
CA LYS A 134 8.49 -10.21 -10.31
C LYS A 134 7.55 -10.11 -11.52
N ALA A 135 6.27 -9.85 -11.30
CA ALA A 135 5.28 -9.71 -12.36
C ALA A 135 5.60 -8.51 -13.27
N ALA A 136 5.00 -8.50 -14.45
CA ALA A 136 5.26 -7.46 -15.44
C ALA A 136 3.97 -6.88 -16.00
N VAL A 137 3.96 -5.56 -16.13
CA VAL A 137 3.00 -4.86 -16.98
C VAL A 137 3.68 -4.47 -18.28
N LEU A 138 3.06 -4.81 -19.41
CA LEU A 138 3.59 -4.60 -20.75
C LEU A 138 2.59 -3.79 -21.58
N THR A 139 3.09 -2.87 -22.39
CA THR A 139 2.31 -2.16 -23.41
C THR A 139 2.97 -2.34 -24.77
N ALA A 140 2.15 -2.61 -25.80
CA ALA A 140 2.63 -2.81 -27.17
C ALA A 140 1.55 -2.41 -28.18
N GLY A 141 1.75 -1.28 -28.86
CA GLY A 141 0.72 -0.66 -29.69
C GLY A 141 -0.54 -0.39 -28.86
N ARG A 142 -1.67 -1.00 -29.27
CA ARG A 142 -2.98 -0.85 -28.62
C ARG A 142 -3.23 -1.87 -27.49
N PHE A 143 -2.24 -2.70 -27.17
CA PHE A 143 -2.37 -3.72 -26.12
C PHE A 143 -1.76 -3.25 -24.81
N ALA A 144 -2.42 -3.62 -23.70
CA ALA A 144 -1.84 -3.61 -22.37
C ALA A 144 -2.02 -4.99 -21.73
N ALA A 145 -1.04 -5.44 -20.96
CA ALA A 145 -1.07 -6.73 -20.29
C ALA A 145 -0.46 -6.69 -18.90
N LEU A 146 -1.05 -7.41 -17.95
CA LEU A 146 -0.48 -7.77 -16.66
C LEU A 146 -0.20 -9.26 -16.64
N LEU A 147 1.05 -9.63 -16.44
CA LEU A 147 1.53 -11.01 -16.40
C LEU A 147 2.07 -11.33 -15.02
N VAL A 148 1.34 -12.14 -14.25
CA VAL A 148 1.73 -12.71 -12.96
C VAL A 148 1.87 -14.22 -13.17
N CYS A 149 3.07 -14.65 -13.56
CA CYS A 149 3.36 -16.01 -14.04
C CYS A 149 4.56 -16.61 -13.31
N GLU A 150 4.68 -17.95 -13.29
CA GLU A 150 5.85 -18.63 -12.71
C GLU A 150 7.10 -18.40 -13.57
N ASP A 151 6.99 -18.62 -14.88
CA ASP A 151 8.07 -18.38 -15.84
C ASP A 151 7.82 -17.08 -16.60
N MET A 152 8.34 -15.98 -16.04
CA MET A 152 8.19 -14.64 -16.59
C MET A 152 8.91 -14.42 -17.91
N ASP A 153 10.02 -15.13 -18.15
CA ASP A 153 10.75 -15.04 -19.43
C ASP A 153 9.96 -15.72 -20.55
N ALA A 154 9.40 -16.90 -20.28
CA ALA A 154 8.51 -17.59 -21.21
C ALA A 154 7.19 -16.82 -21.42
N ALA A 155 6.66 -16.17 -20.38
CA ALA A 155 5.45 -15.34 -20.48
C ALA A 155 5.66 -14.15 -21.42
N ARG A 156 6.73 -13.37 -21.19
CA ARG A 156 7.09 -12.22 -22.05
C ARG A 156 7.32 -12.67 -23.49
N SER A 157 8.16 -13.69 -23.70
CA SER A 157 8.47 -14.19 -25.04
C SER A 157 7.22 -14.65 -25.81
N ALA A 158 6.29 -15.33 -25.12
CA ALA A 158 5.05 -15.79 -25.73
C ALA A 158 4.09 -14.65 -26.07
N PHE A 159 3.99 -13.64 -25.20
CA PHE A 159 3.20 -12.44 -25.47
C PHE A 159 3.72 -11.70 -26.69
N GLU A 160 5.03 -11.44 -26.76
CA GLU A 160 5.67 -10.76 -27.87
C GLU A 160 5.51 -11.52 -29.19
N ALA A 161 5.75 -12.84 -29.18
CA ALA A 161 5.57 -13.70 -30.36
C ALA A 161 4.12 -13.74 -30.84
N ALA A 162 3.16 -13.78 -29.91
CA ALA A 162 1.74 -13.75 -30.24
C ALA A 162 1.34 -12.43 -30.91
N LEU A 163 1.80 -11.29 -30.38
CA LEU A 163 1.57 -9.99 -31.00
C LEU A 163 2.24 -9.86 -32.38
N ALA A 164 3.40 -10.50 -32.59
CA ALA A 164 4.04 -10.56 -33.90
C ALA A 164 3.32 -11.49 -34.92
N GLY A 165 2.30 -12.23 -34.48
CA GLY A 165 1.56 -13.19 -35.32
C GLY A 165 2.35 -14.47 -35.59
N GLU A 166 3.36 -14.78 -34.78
CA GLU A 166 4.15 -15.99 -34.91
C GLU A 166 3.42 -17.21 -34.31
N PRO A 167 3.54 -18.42 -34.91
CA PRO A 167 3.01 -19.63 -34.31
C PRO A 167 3.73 -19.93 -32.98
N VAL A 168 2.98 -19.87 -31.88
CA VAL A 168 3.49 -20.10 -30.53
C VAL A 168 3.78 -21.59 -30.33
N PHE A 169 5.06 -21.98 -30.38
CA PHE A 169 5.51 -23.34 -30.07
C PHE A 169 5.87 -23.44 -28.58
N ALA A 170 5.44 -24.53 -27.94
CA ALA A 170 5.74 -24.85 -26.54
C ALA A 170 7.26 -24.82 -26.24
N PRO A 171 7.68 -24.49 -25.01
CA PRO A 171 9.08 -24.26 -24.69
C PRO A 171 9.95 -25.52 -24.90
N VAL A 172 11.11 -25.31 -25.50
CA VAL A 172 12.22 -26.27 -25.51
C VAL A 172 12.83 -26.25 -24.11
N HIS A 173 12.76 -27.38 -23.40
CA HIS A 173 13.51 -27.57 -22.15
C HIS A 173 15.00 -27.33 -22.37
N THR A 174 15.51 -26.18 -21.96
CA THR A 174 16.94 -25.98 -21.73
C THR A 174 17.29 -26.53 -20.36
N GLN A 175 18.16 -27.54 -20.36
CA GLN A 175 18.65 -28.22 -19.17
C GLN A 175 19.25 -27.24 -18.17
N THR A 176 18.93 -27.45 -16.90
CA THR A 176 19.53 -26.83 -15.72
C THR A 176 21.06 -27.00 -15.73
N PRO A 177 21.87 -25.98 -15.38
CA PRO A 177 23.28 -26.18 -15.11
C PRO A 177 23.46 -27.04 -13.84
N ASP A 178 24.47 -27.91 -13.84
CA ASP A 178 24.83 -28.81 -12.74
C ASP A 178 24.88 -28.11 -11.36
N PRO A 179 24.48 -28.81 -10.28
CA PRO A 179 24.59 -28.27 -8.93
C PRO A 179 26.05 -28.12 -8.53
N ALA A 180 26.38 -26.96 -7.95
CA ALA A 180 27.66 -26.72 -7.29
C ALA A 180 27.90 -27.73 -6.14
N PRO A 181 29.14 -28.15 -5.88
CA PRO A 181 29.43 -29.17 -4.88
C PRO A 181 29.19 -28.65 -3.45
N SER A 182 28.59 -29.51 -2.62
CA SER A 182 28.34 -29.27 -1.19
C SER A 182 29.62 -28.92 -0.41
N PRO A 183 29.57 -27.99 0.56
CA PRO A 183 30.67 -27.74 1.45
C PRO A 183 30.84 -28.87 2.48
N SER A 184 32.10 -29.24 2.70
CA SER A 184 32.56 -30.28 3.64
C SER A 184 32.36 -29.89 5.11
N GLU A 185 32.20 -30.90 5.97
CA GLU A 185 32.00 -30.81 7.43
C GLU A 185 32.99 -29.87 8.17
N PRO A 186 32.54 -29.24 9.28
CA PRO A 186 33.41 -28.44 10.14
C PRO A 186 34.25 -29.32 11.09
N PRO A 187 35.49 -28.93 11.43
CA PRO A 187 36.27 -29.63 12.43
C PRO A 187 35.89 -29.21 13.87
N GLU A 188 36.09 -30.14 14.81
CA GLU A 188 35.83 -30.05 16.26
C GLU A 188 36.62 -28.93 17.01
N PRO A 189 36.15 -28.53 18.21
CA PRO A 189 36.56 -27.28 18.84
C PRO A 189 37.92 -27.38 19.54
N THR A 190 38.76 -26.37 19.35
CA THR A 190 40.00 -26.20 20.11
C THR A 190 39.84 -25.13 21.20
N ARG A 191 40.22 -25.55 22.41
CA ARG A 191 40.37 -24.83 23.69
C ARG A 191 40.40 -23.28 23.69
N THR A 192 39.57 -22.75 24.59
CA THR A 192 39.47 -21.37 25.09
C THR A 192 40.77 -20.74 25.58
N LEU A 193 40.92 -19.43 25.31
CA LEU A 193 41.73 -18.46 26.07
C LEU A 193 40.82 -17.27 26.47
N PRO A 194 41.04 -16.61 27.62
CA PRO A 194 40.12 -15.60 28.14
C PRO A 194 40.30 -14.21 27.48
N GLU A 195 39.18 -13.52 27.24
CA GLU A 195 39.11 -12.13 26.80
C GLU A 195 39.46 -11.12 27.92
N PRO A 196 40.06 -9.96 27.61
CA PRO A 196 40.25 -8.88 28.56
C PRO A 196 38.98 -8.02 28.72
N ALA A 197 38.74 -7.54 29.93
CA ALA A 197 37.53 -6.82 30.35
C ALA A 197 37.30 -5.47 29.63
N SER A 198 36.05 -5.24 29.19
CA SER A 198 35.54 -3.95 28.73
C SER A 198 35.22 -2.99 29.90
N PRO A 199 35.29 -1.66 29.69
CA PRO A 199 34.97 -0.67 30.72
C PRO A 199 33.45 -0.55 31.00
N PRO A 200 33.03 -0.02 32.15
CA PRO A 200 31.63 -0.05 32.60
C PRO A 200 30.73 0.89 31.78
N SER A 201 29.53 0.40 31.48
CA SER A 201 28.43 1.16 30.88
C SER A 201 27.79 2.14 31.89
N PRO A 202 27.24 3.29 31.44
CA PRO A 202 26.49 4.19 32.31
C PRO A 202 25.20 3.54 32.85
N SER A 203 24.79 3.97 34.04
CA SER A 203 23.64 3.42 34.77
C SER A 203 22.32 3.53 33.99
N PRO A 204 21.45 2.51 34.04
CA PRO A 204 20.12 2.58 33.42
C PRO A 204 19.23 3.59 34.15
N ASP A 205 18.45 4.34 33.39
CA ASP A 205 17.33 5.14 33.89
C ASP A 205 16.31 4.24 34.62
N PRO A 206 15.56 4.78 35.60
CA PRO A 206 14.61 3.98 36.37
C PRO A 206 13.52 3.41 35.45
N GLU A 207 13.34 2.08 35.51
CA GLU A 207 12.29 1.38 34.79
C GLU A 207 10.90 1.97 35.13
N PRO A 208 10.03 2.19 34.12
CA PRO A 208 8.66 2.63 34.36
C PRO A 208 7.91 1.58 35.20
N THR A 209 7.13 2.05 36.16
CA THR A 209 6.29 1.19 37.01
C THR A 209 5.27 0.47 36.10
N PRO A 210 5.08 -0.86 36.17
CA PRO A 210 4.13 -1.55 35.30
C PRO A 210 2.72 -0.99 35.51
N ALA A 211 2.15 -0.41 34.45
CA ALA A 211 0.74 -0.07 34.40
C ALA A 211 -0.09 -1.37 34.63
N GLY A 212 -1.19 -1.26 35.38
CA GLY A 212 -2.08 -2.41 35.57
C GLY A 212 -2.67 -2.87 34.24
N VAL A 213 -2.88 -4.18 34.10
CA VAL A 213 -3.54 -4.76 32.93
C VAL A 213 -4.96 -4.21 32.82
N LEU A 214 -5.32 -3.62 31.66
CA LEU A 214 -6.62 -2.96 31.47
C LEU A 214 -7.79 -3.96 31.48
N ASN A 215 -7.63 -5.10 30.80
CA ASN A 215 -8.67 -6.15 30.67
C ASN A 215 -8.14 -7.49 31.21
N PRO A 216 -7.97 -7.66 32.54
CA PRO A 216 -7.35 -8.85 33.11
C PRO A 216 -8.17 -10.13 32.88
N ASP A 217 -9.49 -10.00 32.74
CA ASP A 217 -10.42 -11.12 32.60
C ASP A 217 -10.74 -11.48 31.13
N LEU A 218 -10.13 -10.79 30.15
CA LEU A 218 -10.33 -11.09 28.73
C LEU A 218 -9.73 -12.46 28.37
N ASP A 219 -10.57 -13.36 27.87
CA ASP A 219 -10.16 -14.66 27.33
C ASP A 219 -9.64 -14.49 25.90
N VAL A 220 -8.32 -14.60 25.76
CA VAL A 220 -7.61 -14.46 24.48
C VAL A 220 -7.25 -15.81 23.86
N SER A 221 -7.71 -16.94 24.43
CA SER A 221 -7.29 -18.28 24.00
C SER A 221 -7.68 -18.63 22.57
N GLY A 222 -8.75 -18.01 22.05
CA GLY A 222 -9.20 -18.15 20.67
C GLY A 222 -8.68 -17.08 19.71
N PHE A 223 -7.89 -16.10 20.19
CA PHE A 223 -7.40 -15.01 19.36
C PHE A 223 -6.10 -15.40 18.66
N VAL A 224 -5.85 -14.76 17.51
CA VAL A 224 -4.53 -14.84 16.88
C VAL A 224 -3.51 -14.20 17.83
N PRO A 225 -2.43 -14.92 18.22
CA PRO A 225 -1.45 -14.37 19.14
C PRO A 225 -0.83 -13.09 18.59
N TYR A 226 -0.78 -12.06 19.43
CA TYR A 226 -0.06 -10.84 19.10
C TYR A 226 1.43 -10.99 19.42
N VAL A 227 2.27 -10.73 18.43
CA VAL A 227 3.71 -10.57 18.56
C VAL A 227 4.08 -9.31 17.80
N GLN A 228 4.68 -8.30 18.44
CA GLN A 228 5.11 -7.10 17.71
C GLN A 228 6.09 -7.52 16.58
N PRO A 229 5.80 -7.20 15.32
CA PRO A 229 6.65 -7.62 14.20
C PRO A 229 8.01 -6.95 14.20
N ASN A 230 8.08 -5.68 14.59
CA ASN A 230 9.30 -4.87 14.59
C ASN A 230 9.95 -4.78 13.19
N ALA A 231 9.12 -4.77 12.14
CA ALA A 231 9.55 -4.55 10.77
C ALA A 231 9.88 -3.06 10.51
N SER A 232 9.29 -2.16 11.31
CA SER A 232 9.40 -0.72 11.22
C SER A 232 9.44 -0.06 12.60
N VAL A 233 9.93 1.18 12.67
CA VAL A 233 9.94 1.96 13.90
C VAL A 233 8.54 2.52 14.15
N MET A 234 7.87 2.01 15.19
CA MET A 234 6.49 2.38 15.57
C MET A 234 6.43 3.35 16.77
N GLU A 235 7.40 4.25 16.88
CA GLU A 235 7.44 5.27 17.94
C GLU A 235 6.44 6.39 17.66
N LEU A 236 5.56 6.68 18.62
CA LEU A 236 4.57 7.74 18.49
C LEU A 236 5.23 9.12 18.51
N TYR A 237 4.79 10.01 17.63
CA TYR A 237 5.21 11.41 17.65
C TYR A 237 4.66 12.12 18.89
N ASP A 238 5.51 12.79 19.67
CA ASP A 238 5.08 13.57 20.84
C ASP A 238 4.39 14.87 20.41
N THR A 239 3.07 14.89 20.53
CA THR A 239 2.23 16.06 20.18
C THR A 239 2.02 17.02 21.35
N SER A 240 2.59 16.76 22.53
CA SER A 240 2.29 17.52 23.75
C SER A 240 2.62 19.01 23.64
N ALA A 241 3.66 19.38 22.87
CA ALA A 241 4.01 20.78 22.64
C ALA A 241 2.96 21.49 21.78
N ILE A 242 2.47 20.82 20.73
CA ILE A 242 1.42 21.32 19.82
C ILE A 242 0.12 21.53 20.61
N GLN A 243 -0.29 20.57 21.42
CA GLN A 243 -1.50 20.67 22.25
C GLN A 243 -1.43 21.86 23.22
N ARG A 244 -0.30 22.04 23.93
CA ARG A 244 -0.12 23.22 24.82
C ARG A 244 -0.17 24.55 24.07
N ALA A 245 0.39 24.61 22.86
CA ALA A 245 0.36 25.81 22.03
C ALA A 245 -1.06 26.10 21.49
N TRP A 246 -1.82 25.06 21.17
CA TRP A 246 -3.23 25.18 20.80
C TRP A 246 -4.08 25.76 21.94
N GLU A 247 -3.97 25.19 23.14
CA GLU A 247 -4.73 25.63 24.32
C GLU A 247 -4.39 27.05 24.75
N SER A 248 -3.10 27.42 24.71
CA SER A 248 -2.63 28.73 25.16
C SER A 248 -2.74 29.82 24.10
N GLY A 249 -2.78 29.45 22.81
CA GLY A 249 -2.64 30.37 21.68
C GLY A 249 -1.22 30.91 21.48
N ASP A 250 -0.21 30.41 22.21
CA ASP A 250 1.19 30.82 22.11
C ASP A 250 2.05 29.72 21.47
N ASP A 251 2.49 29.96 20.24
CA ASP A 251 3.33 29.04 19.45
C ASP A 251 4.82 29.43 19.43
N SER A 252 5.23 30.42 20.25
CA SER A 252 6.60 30.93 20.28
C SER A 252 7.64 29.90 20.75
N GLY A 253 7.20 28.90 21.52
CA GLY A 253 8.04 27.81 22.03
C GLY A 253 8.15 26.58 21.12
N LEU A 254 7.46 26.56 19.98
CA LEU A 254 7.45 25.40 19.09
C LEU A 254 8.71 25.30 18.23
N SER A 255 9.08 24.06 17.88
CA SER A 255 10.01 23.81 16.79
C SER A 255 9.41 24.27 15.45
N ASP A 256 10.23 24.45 14.42
CA ASP A 256 9.71 24.85 13.10
C ASP A 256 8.74 23.78 12.54
N LYS A 257 9.06 22.49 12.72
CA LYS A 257 8.20 21.38 12.32
C LYS A 257 6.86 21.39 13.08
N ASP A 258 6.88 21.57 14.40
CA ASP A 258 5.64 21.61 15.20
C ASP A 258 4.79 22.84 14.86
N ARG A 259 5.43 23.96 14.51
CA ARG A 259 4.72 25.17 14.08
C ARG A 259 3.98 24.93 12.77
N GLU A 260 4.64 24.31 11.78
CA GLU A 260 4.00 23.92 10.51
C GLU A 260 2.84 22.94 10.74
N ILE A 261 3.02 21.94 11.62
CA ILE A 261 1.94 21.03 12.01
C ILE A 261 0.77 21.79 12.62
N LEU A 262 1.02 22.68 13.59
CA LEU A 262 -0.03 23.45 14.27
C LEU A 262 -0.76 24.40 13.32
N GLU A 263 -0.03 25.10 12.45
CA GLU A 263 -0.61 25.96 11.41
C GLU A 263 -1.55 25.15 10.53
N ARG A 264 -1.12 23.96 10.10
CA ARG A 264 -1.93 23.12 9.23
C ARG A 264 -3.13 22.49 9.95
N CYS A 265 -2.99 22.14 11.24
CA CYS A 265 -4.13 21.74 12.08
C CYS A 265 -5.19 22.85 12.17
N ARG A 266 -4.78 24.12 12.37
CA ARG A 266 -5.71 25.26 12.42
C ARG A 266 -6.49 25.42 11.12
N GLU A 267 -5.83 25.25 9.98
CA GLU A 267 -6.46 25.34 8.67
C GLU A 267 -7.47 24.21 8.47
N VAL A 268 -7.07 22.96 8.70
CA VAL A 268 -7.93 21.78 8.51
C VAL A 268 -9.15 21.85 9.43
N LEU A 269 -8.95 22.06 10.73
CA LEU A 269 -10.06 22.12 11.68
C LEU A 269 -10.99 23.32 11.40
N GLY A 270 -10.45 24.44 10.91
CA GLY A 270 -11.26 25.58 10.48
C GLY A 270 -12.06 25.34 9.19
N GLU A 271 -11.63 24.38 8.36
CA GLU A 271 -12.33 23.95 7.14
C GLU A 271 -13.42 22.92 7.45
N VAL A 272 -13.12 21.90 8.26
CA VAL A 272 -13.98 20.73 8.42
C VAL A 272 -14.94 20.84 9.60
N LEU A 273 -14.61 21.63 10.63
CA LEU A 273 -15.46 21.77 11.82
C LEU A 273 -16.37 22.99 11.77
N THR A 274 -17.59 22.82 12.26
CA THR A 274 -18.58 23.89 12.40
C THR A 274 -19.17 23.92 13.80
N GLU A 275 -19.68 25.08 14.22
CA GLU A 275 -20.27 25.25 15.55
C GLU A 275 -21.49 24.33 15.73
N GLY A 276 -21.49 23.56 16.82
CA GLY A 276 -22.61 22.70 17.20
C GLY A 276 -22.53 21.25 16.72
N MET A 277 -21.45 20.85 16.01
CA MET A 277 -21.19 19.44 15.71
C MET A 277 -21.06 18.61 16.99
N SER A 278 -21.59 17.39 16.95
CA SER A 278 -21.35 16.34 17.93
C SER A 278 -19.94 15.75 17.76
N ALA A 279 -19.45 15.04 18.78
CA ALA A 279 -18.14 14.36 18.70
C ALA A 279 -18.07 13.38 17.51
N TYR A 280 -19.17 12.68 17.21
CA TYR A 280 -19.29 11.81 16.04
C TYR A 280 -19.18 12.59 14.72
N GLU A 281 -19.87 13.73 14.60
CA GLU A 281 -19.81 14.55 13.38
C GLU A 281 -18.42 15.16 13.18
N MET A 282 -17.74 15.55 14.27
CA MET A 282 -16.35 16.02 14.23
C MET A 282 -15.40 14.92 13.77
N GLU A 283 -15.53 13.72 14.37
CA GLU A 283 -14.74 12.54 14.01
C GLU A 283 -14.90 12.19 12.53
N LEU A 284 -16.15 12.08 12.06
CA LEU A 284 -16.46 11.75 10.67
C LEU A 284 -15.88 12.79 9.70
N ALA A 285 -16.02 14.08 10.01
CA ALA A 285 -15.48 15.15 9.16
C ALA A 285 -13.95 15.10 9.07
N VAL A 286 -13.26 14.83 10.18
CA VAL A 286 -11.80 14.68 10.21
C VAL A 286 -11.35 13.42 9.48
N HIS A 287 -12.04 12.30 9.70
CA HIS A 287 -11.79 11.03 9.02
C HIS A 287 -11.91 11.19 7.50
N ASP A 288 -13.04 11.72 7.02
CA ASP A 288 -13.32 11.88 5.58
C ASP A 288 -12.30 12.80 4.92
N TRP A 289 -11.92 13.88 5.61
CA TRP A 289 -10.88 14.77 5.13
C TRP A 289 -9.53 14.06 4.98
N LEU A 290 -9.12 13.24 5.96
CA LEU A 290 -7.86 12.48 5.87
C LEU A 290 -7.88 11.44 4.75
N VAL A 291 -9.02 10.76 4.55
CA VAL A 291 -9.19 9.77 3.48
C VAL A 291 -9.19 10.44 2.09
N GLU A 292 -9.71 11.66 1.97
CA GLU A 292 -9.69 12.41 0.72
C GLU A 292 -8.34 13.08 0.42
N TRP A 293 -7.67 13.58 1.47
CA TRP A 293 -6.42 14.33 1.38
C TRP A 293 -5.18 13.43 1.32
N GLY A 294 -5.17 12.37 2.11
CA GLY A 294 -4.03 11.48 2.30
C GLY A 294 -3.75 10.60 1.11
N SER A 295 -2.50 10.16 1.02
CA SER A 295 -2.12 9.00 0.22
C SER A 295 -1.14 8.14 1.01
N TYR A 296 -1.38 6.83 1.04
CA TYR A 296 -0.41 5.91 1.62
C TYR A 296 0.98 6.09 0.98
N ASP A 297 2.02 6.25 1.81
CA ASP A 297 3.38 6.47 1.33
C ASP A 297 4.03 5.19 0.82
N ARG A 298 3.73 4.83 -0.42
CA ARG A 298 4.22 3.59 -1.05
C ARG A 298 5.73 3.55 -1.26
N THR A 299 6.46 4.66 -1.10
CA THR A 299 7.93 4.64 -1.23
C THR A 299 8.61 3.84 -0.12
N VAL A 300 7.87 3.46 0.94
CA VAL A 300 8.33 2.46 1.92
C VAL A 300 8.64 1.10 1.29
N TYR A 301 8.17 0.82 0.07
CA TYR A 301 8.49 -0.41 -0.66
C TYR A 301 9.67 -0.23 -1.63
N ASP A 302 10.12 1.00 -1.88
CA ASP A 302 11.17 1.30 -2.88
C ASP A 302 12.59 0.93 -2.39
N ASN A 303 12.75 0.53 -1.12
CA ASN A 303 14.05 0.24 -0.54
C ASN A 303 14.00 -0.85 0.55
N LEU A 304 15.11 -1.56 0.70
CA LEU A 304 15.29 -2.66 1.66
C LEU A 304 15.15 -2.26 3.14
N ASN A 305 15.24 -0.96 3.45
CA ASN A 305 15.13 -0.46 4.82
C ASN A 305 13.70 0.01 5.16
N HIS A 306 12.78 -0.12 4.20
CA HIS A 306 11.39 0.31 4.30
C HIS A 306 11.19 1.75 4.78
N SER A 307 12.12 2.63 4.41
CA SER A 307 12.05 4.06 4.74
C SER A 307 11.23 4.80 3.70
N GLY A 308 10.13 5.42 4.13
CA GLY A 308 9.33 6.31 3.30
C GLY A 308 9.97 7.69 3.13
N ARG A 309 9.22 8.61 2.52
CA ARG A 309 9.57 10.03 2.42
C ARG A 309 9.69 10.66 3.81
N THR A 310 10.38 11.80 3.91
CA THR A 310 10.49 12.53 5.17
C THR A 310 9.11 12.79 5.78
N GLY A 311 8.96 12.47 7.07
CA GLY A 311 7.73 12.69 7.84
C GLY A 311 6.64 11.64 7.65
N TYR A 312 6.87 10.58 6.85
CA TYR A 312 5.83 9.59 6.53
C TYR A 312 5.19 8.87 7.74
N ARG A 313 5.81 8.93 8.92
CA ARG A 313 5.34 8.28 10.15
C ARG A 313 4.71 9.25 11.15
N ASP A 314 4.61 10.54 10.82
CA ASP A 314 4.22 11.57 11.78
C ASP A 314 3.27 12.61 11.16
N PRO A 315 2.64 13.47 11.99
CA PRO A 315 1.62 14.40 11.50
C PRO A 315 2.09 15.38 10.43
N TRP A 316 3.38 15.68 10.36
CA TRP A 316 3.89 16.58 9.33
C TRP A 316 3.76 15.97 7.93
N GLY A 317 4.06 14.68 7.77
CA GLY A 317 3.94 14.00 6.47
C GLY A 317 2.51 14.05 5.94
N MET A 318 1.53 13.75 6.79
CA MET A 318 0.13 13.76 6.41
C MET A 318 -0.38 15.18 6.14
N LEU A 319 -0.19 16.10 7.08
CA LEU A 319 -0.79 17.45 7.00
C LEU A 319 -0.12 18.32 5.93
N VAL A 320 1.21 18.27 5.83
CA VAL A 320 2.01 19.13 4.93
C VAL A 320 2.35 18.41 3.64
N GLY A 321 2.77 17.14 3.73
CA GLY A 321 3.16 16.33 2.58
C GLY A 321 1.99 15.72 1.80
N GLY A 322 0.84 15.51 2.44
CA GLY A 322 -0.28 14.75 1.87
C GLY A 322 0.00 13.25 1.78
N TYR A 323 0.89 12.71 2.64
CA TYR A 323 1.22 11.30 2.62
C TYR A 323 1.67 10.76 3.98
N GLY A 324 1.46 9.46 4.21
CA GLY A 324 1.94 8.78 5.41
C GLY A 324 1.77 7.27 5.33
N ASN A 325 2.41 6.53 6.23
CA ASN A 325 2.05 5.14 6.49
C ASN A 325 0.99 5.07 7.61
N CYS A 326 0.62 3.86 8.03
CA CYS A 326 -0.36 3.65 9.10
C CYS A 326 -0.10 4.48 10.37
N LEU A 327 1.16 4.68 10.75
CA LEU A 327 1.52 5.52 11.89
C LEU A 327 1.33 7.01 11.62
N GLY A 328 1.66 7.48 10.41
CA GLY A 328 1.39 8.86 9.98
C GLY A 328 -0.10 9.18 10.00
N TYR A 329 -0.94 8.31 9.43
CA TYR A 329 -2.40 8.45 9.47
C TYR A 329 -2.94 8.48 10.90
N SER A 330 -2.64 7.45 11.68
CA SER A 330 -3.22 7.30 13.02
C SER A 330 -2.77 8.38 14.01
N SER A 331 -1.51 8.80 13.96
CA SER A 331 -1.01 9.92 14.79
C SER A 331 -1.60 11.27 14.39
N THR A 332 -1.85 11.49 13.10
CA THR A 332 -2.49 12.71 12.60
C THR A 332 -3.95 12.76 13.01
N PHE A 333 -4.67 11.66 12.85
CA PHE A 333 -6.06 11.56 13.26
C PHE A 333 -6.19 11.80 14.77
N GLN A 334 -5.37 11.14 15.60
CA GLN A 334 -5.37 11.39 17.04
C GLN A 334 -5.10 12.87 17.36
N LEU A 335 -4.11 13.51 16.71
CA LEU A 335 -3.82 14.92 16.95
C LEU A 335 -5.05 15.81 16.64
N LEU A 336 -5.69 15.62 15.49
CA LEU A 336 -6.87 16.41 15.12
C LEU A 336 -8.04 16.19 16.09
N MET A 337 -8.23 14.95 16.57
CA MET A 337 -9.23 14.63 17.59
C MET A 337 -8.94 15.28 18.94
N ASP A 338 -7.68 15.20 19.41
CA ASP A 338 -7.22 15.82 20.66
C ASP A 338 -7.45 17.34 20.63
N LEU A 339 -7.08 18.01 19.52
CA LEU A 339 -7.29 19.46 19.35
C LEU A 339 -8.77 19.85 19.24
N SER A 340 -9.63 18.91 18.82
CA SER A 340 -11.09 19.06 18.75
C SER A 340 -11.79 18.71 20.06
N GLY A 341 -11.05 18.22 21.08
CA GLY A 341 -11.59 17.86 22.38
C GLY A 341 -12.33 16.52 22.41
N VAL A 342 -12.05 15.62 21.46
CA VAL A 342 -12.62 14.27 21.41
C VAL A 342 -11.54 13.25 21.80
N GLU A 343 -11.81 12.47 22.85
CA GLU A 343 -10.85 11.50 23.40
C GLU A 343 -10.52 10.41 22.37
N CYS A 344 -9.26 10.37 21.93
CA CYS A 344 -8.75 9.45 20.92
C CYS A 344 -7.37 8.92 21.33
N ILE A 345 -7.09 7.65 21.03
CA ILE A 345 -5.78 7.04 21.25
C ILE A 345 -5.30 6.34 19.97
N THR A 346 -3.98 6.32 19.77
CA THR A 346 -3.34 5.47 18.76
C THR A 346 -3.01 4.12 19.38
N VAL A 347 -3.43 3.05 18.72
CA VAL A 347 -3.07 1.68 19.05
C VAL A 347 -1.95 1.26 18.12
N VAL A 348 -0.76 1.01 18.68
CA VAL A 348 0.33 0.34 17.97
C VAL A 348 0.12 -1.16 18.13
N GLY A 349 -0.04 -1.85 17.02
CA GLY A 349 -0.28 -3.28 16.98
C GLY A 349 0.39 -3.90 15.76
N ALA A 350 -0.31 -4.87 15.19
CA ALA A 350 0.11 -5.62 14.04
C ALA A 350 -1.08 -6.02 13.17
N ALA A 351 -0.76 -6.42 11.95
CA ALA A 351 -1.70 -7.03 11.02
C ALA A 351 -1.19 -8.37 10.49
N PHE A 352 -2.07 -9.09 9.81
CA PHE A 352 -1.76 -10.30 9.04
C PHE A 352 -1.19 -11.44 9.88
N GLY A 353 -1.79 -11.69 11.04
CA GLY A 353 -1.32 -12.67 12.02
C GLY A 353 0.02 -12.30 12.64
N SER A 354 0.18 -11.02 13.02
CA SER A 354 1.39 -10.48 13.63
C SER A 354 2.64 -10.58 12.74
N ARG A 355 2.46 -10.35 11.44
CA ARG A 355 3.57 -10.32 10.48
C ARG A 355 3.99 -8.92 10.07
N GLU A 356 3.10 -7.93 10.21
CA GLU A 356 3.40 -6.54 9.88
C GLU A 356 3.00 -5.59 10.98
N ASP A 357 3.84 -4.58 11.22
CA ASP A 357 3.46 -3.51 12.15
C ASP A 357 2.29 -2.73 11.57
N HIS A 358 1.29 -2.46 12.41
CA HIS A 358 0.14 -1.66 12.02
C HIS A 358 -0.23 -0.69 13.13
N ALA A 359 -0.90 0.40 12.77
CA ALA A 359 -1.41 1.36 13.72
C ALA A 359 -2.75 1.91 13.27
N TRP A 360 -3.67 2.03 14.22
CA TRP A 360 -5.02 2.54 14.04
C TRP A 360 -5.43 3.33 15.29
N ASN A 361 -6.67 3.80 15.34
CA ASN A 361 -7.18 4.60 16.45
C ASN A 361 -8.32 3.93 17.21
N MET A 362 -8.49 4.34 18.46
CA MET A 362 -9.75 4.18 19.16
C MET A 362 -10.25 5.54 19.60
N VAL A 363 -11.53 5.79 19.35
CA VAL A 363 -12.22 7.05 19.68
C VAL A 363 -13.32 6.75 20.69
N LYS A 364 -13.50 7.66 21.63
CA LYS A 364 -14.52 7.52 22.67
C LYS A 364 -15.69 8.46 22.42
N LEU A 365 -16.84 7.88 22.12
CA LEU A 365 -18.08 8.60 21.85
C LEU A 365 -19.12 8.20 22.89
N ASP A 366 -19.75 9.18 23.53
CA ASP A 366 -20.74 8.98 24.58
C ASP A 366 -20.29 8.03 25.71
N GLY A 367 -18.98 8.02 26.01
CA GLY A 367 -18.37 7.22 27.06
C GLY A 367 -17.99 5.79 26.64
N GLU A 368 -18.30 5.39 25.41
CA GLU A 368 -17.97 4.06 24.86
C GLU A 368 -16.83 4.16 23.85
N TRP A 369 -15.99 3.13 23.79
CA TRP A 369 -14.89 3.04 22.83
C TRP A 369 -15.33 2.44 21.49
N TYR A 370 -14.78 2.98 20.42
CA TYR A 370 -14.96 2.55 19.05
C TYR A 370 -13.59 2.45 18.37
N CYS A 371 -13.43 1.48 17.48
CA CYS A 371 -12.21 1.35 16.68
C CYS A 371 -12.37 2.07 15.34
N VAL A 372 -11.31 2.75 14.89
CA VAL A 372 -11.22 3.43 13.60
C VAL A 372 -9.88 3.15 12.95
N ASP A 373 -9.88 2.74 11.68
CA ASP A 373 -8.66 2.56 10.89
C ASP A 373 -8.70 3.40 9.62
N VAL A 374 -8.29 4.67 9.74
CA VAL A 374 -8.25 5.64 8.63
C VAL A 374 -7.35 5.16 7.49
N THR A 375 -6.34 4.34 7.79
CA THR A 375 -5.39 3.87 6.77
C THR A 375 -6.01 2.80 5.89
N TRP A 376 -6.74 1.86 6.48
CA TRP A 376 -7.42 0.82 5.71
C TRP A 376 -8.76 1.27 5.11
N ASP A 377 -9.24 2.44 5.51
CA ASP A 377 -10.34 3.18 4.89
C ASP A 377 -9.85 4.14 3.77
N ASP A 378 -8.54 4.37 3.63
CA ASP A 378 -7.93 5.07 2.49
C ASP A 378 -8.03 4.21 1.21
N PRO A 379 -8.70 4.69 0.15
CA PRO A 379 -8.78 4.01 -1.13
C PRO A 379 -7.42 4.03 -1.85
N THR A 380 -6.52 3.11 -1.51
CA THR A 380 -5.29 2.98 -2.29
C THR A 380 -5.61 2.48 -3.71
N GLY A 381 -5.34 3.30 -4.73
CA GLY A 381 -5.56 2.97 -6.16
C GLY A 381 -6.80 3.59 -6.81
N ALA A 382 -7.17 3.10 -8.01
CA ALA A 382 -8.24 3.68 -8.84
C ALA A 382 -9.67 3.45 -8.31
N ALA A 383 -9.84 2.70 -7.22
CA ALA A 383 -11.12 2.43 -6.58
C ALA A 383 -11.57 3.59 -5.67
N ARG A 384 -11.85 4.75 -6.26
CA ARG A 384 -12.48 5.90 -5.58
C ARG A 384 -13.99 5.73 -5.33
N ASN A 385 -14.49 4.50 -5.42
CA ASN A 385 -15.93 4.21 -5.35
C ASN A 385 -16.25 3.26 -4.19
N GLY A 386 -16.51 3.84 -2.99
CA GLY A 386 -17.59 3.36 -2.13
C GLY A 386 -17.28 2.48 -0.91
N ARG A 387 -16.03 2.39 -0.43
CA ARG A 387 -15.70 1.65 0.81
C ARG A 387 -14.80 2.42 1.78
N HIS A 388 -14.97 3.73 1.88
CA HIS A 388 -14.15 4.62 2.69
C HIS A 388 -14.40 4.52 4.20
N HIS A 389 -15.31 3.66 4.68
CA HIS A 389 -15.74 3.64 6.09
C HIS A 389 -15.90 2.21 6.63
N ARG A 390 -15.19 1.26 6.01
CA ARG A 390 -15.24 -0.15 6.39
C ARG A 390 -14.75 -0.38 7.81
N TYR A 391 -13.84 0.45 8.29
CA TYR A 391 -13.24 0.37 9.61
C TYR A 391 -13.67 1.54 10.51
N PHE A 392 -14.63 2.37 10.08
CA PHE A 392 -15.12 3.50 10.86
C PHE A 392 -16.07 3.07 11.98
N ASN A 393 -15.66 3.32 13.23
CA ASN A 393 -16.40 3.07 14.46
C ASN A 393 -16.86 1.61 14.66
N VAL A 394 -15.98 0.68 14.31
CA VAL A 394 -16.21 -0.76 14.45
C VAL A 394 -15.84 -1.28 15.84
N THR A 395 -16.20 -2.53 16.13
CA THR A 395 -15.87 -3.18 17.41
C THR A 395 -14.46 -3.77 17.39
N SER A 396 -13.87 -4.00 18.56
CA SER A 396 -12.63 -4.76 18.69
C SER A 396 -12.79 -6.20 18.18
N ALA A 397 -13.99 -6.79 18.27
CA ALA A 397 -14.26 -8.10 17.67
C ALA A 397 -14.12 -8.07 16.15
N TYR A 398 -14.67 -7.04 15.49
CA TYR A 398 -14.54 -6.86 14.06
C TYR A 398 -13.08 -6.69 13.65
N LEU A 399 -12.30 -5.84 14.34
CA LEU A 399 -10.86 -5.69 14.05
C LEU A 399 -10.09 -7.02 14.15
N ARG A 400 -10.37 -7.85 15.16
CA ARG A 400 -9.76 -9.19 15.27
C ARG A 400 -10.13 -10.09 14.10
N GLU A 401 -11.38 -10.04 13.65
CA GLU A 401 -11.88 -10.82 12.50
C GLU A 401 -11.30 -10.33 11.17
N THR A 402 -10.91 -9.06 11.10
CA THR A 402 -10.29 -8.43 9.93
C THR A 402 -8.77 -8.32 10.03
N ASP A 403 -8.15 -9.18 10.83
CA ASP A 403 -6.69 -9.37 10.87
C ASP A 403 -5.87 -8.26 11.54
N HIS A 404 -6.46 -7.55 12.52
CA HIS A 404 -5.71 -6.73 13.47
C HIS A 404 -5.35 -7.52 14.73
N GLN A 405 -4.12 -7.36 15.20
CA GLN A 405 -3.64 -7.94 16.45
C GLN A 405 -2.95 -6.87 17.31
N TRP A 406 -3.17 -6.90 18.61
CA TRP A 406 -2.57 -5.97 19.55
C TRP A 406 -2.41 -6.64 20.91
N ASP A 407 -1.82 -5.93 21.86
CA ASP A 407 -1.82 -6.37 23.25
C ASP A 407 -3.25 -6.29 23.82
N TYR A 408 -4.03 -7.35 23.58
CA TYR A 408 -5.47 -7.41 23.81
C TYR A 408 -5.88 -7.05 25.24
N ARG A 409 -5.00 -7.27 26.22
CA ARG A 409 -5.31 -6.98 27.62
C ARG A 409 -4.90 -5.58 28.05
N ASN A 410 -4.11 -4.86 27.25
CA ASN A 410 -3.54 -3.56 27.60
C ASN A 410 -4.02 -2.42 26.69
N VAL A 411 -5.00 -2.68 25.84
CA VAL A 411 -5.72 -1.68 25.03
C VAL A 411 -7.21 -1.71 25.43
N PRO A 412 -7.93 -0.57 25.44
CA PRO A 412 -9.37 -0.58 25.67
C PRO A 412 -10.12 -1.52 24.72
N GLU A 413 -11.24 -2.07 25.18
CA GLU A 413 -12.09 -2.94 24.36
C GLU A 413 -13.31 -2.17 23.85
N ALA A 414 -13.48 -2.08 22.53
CA ALA A 414 -14.64 -1.50 21.87
C ALA A 414 -15.72 -2.57 21.68
N THR A 415 -16.81 -2.47 22.45
CA THR A 415 -17.97 -3.38 22.33
C THR A 415 -19.20 -2.71 21.73
N ALA A 416 -19.18 -1.38 21.60
CA ALA A 416 -20.26 -0.60 21.03
C ALA A 416 -20.19 -0.56 19.49
N ALA A 417 -21.35 -0.44 18.85
CA ALA A 417 -21.48 -0.34 17.39
C ALA A 417 -22.55 0.70 16.97
N ALA A 418 -22.95 1.59 17.89
CA ALA A 418 -24.00 2.58 17.63
C ALA A 418 -23.60 3.58 16.54
N TYR A 419 -22.31 3.92 16.50
CA TYR A 419 -21.71 4.87 15.55
C TYR A 419 -20.97 4.20 14.38
N ALA A 420 -21.03 2.86 14.26
CA ALA A 420 -20.46 2.17 13.12
C ALA A 420 -21.12 2.65 11.83
N TRP A 421 -20.32 2.87 10.78
CA TRP A 421 -20.85 3.32 9.50
C TRP A 421 -21.83 2.30 8.90
N LYS A 422 -22.92 2.80 8.34
CA LYS A 422 -23.92 1.99 7.63
C LYS A 422 -24.00 2.56 6.23
N ALA A 423 -23.55 1.77 5.24
CA ALA A 423 -23.77 2.13 3.84
C ALA A 423 -25.29 2.18 3.59
N ASP A 424 -25.77 3.31 3.09
CA ASP A 424 -27.17 3.54 2.71
C ASP A 424 -27.58 2.76 1.44
#